data_AF-A0A535HA55-F1
#
_entry.id   AF-A0A535HA55-F1
#
_cell.length_a   1.000
_cell.length_b   1.000
_cell.length_c   1.000
_cell.angle_alpha   90.00
_cell.angle_beta   90.00
_cell.angle_gamma   90.00
#
_symmetry.space_group_name_H-M   'P 1'
#
loop_
_entity.id
_entity.type
_entity.pdbx_description
1 polymer ?
#
loop_
_entity_poly.entity_id
_entity_poly.type
_entity_poly.pdbx_seq_one_letter_code
_entity_poly.pdbx_strand_id
1 'polypeptide(L)'
;MHSSVEPLGIKGYRSHQLWGLYDPRFEHDACGIGFVADAGGRASREIVDAALAALNRVRHRGAVAADHRSGDGAGILLPIPQSLFRDWAQRAGLFPSAPLGVAMAFLSNEPGDDGDRQRQQFRQLLGGVS
;
A
#
# COMPACT_ATOMS: atom_id res chain seq x y z
N MET A 1 0.55 -63.97 35.50
CA MET A 1 -0.57 -63.73 36.44
C MET A 1 -0.54 -62.26 36.82
N HIS A 2 -1.62 -61.53 36.50
CA HIS A 2 -2.14 -60.30 37.14
C HIS A 2 -1.18 -59.11 37.41
N SER A 3 -1.55 -57.83 37.30
CA SER A 3 -2.70 -57.07 36.78
C SER A 3 -2.47 -55.62 37.25
N SER A 4 -2.65 -54.65 36.35
CA SER A 4 -3.05 -53.23 36.59
C SER A 4 -2.03 -52.31 37.32
N VAL A 5 -1.89 -51.00 37.06
CA VAL A 5 -2.86 -49.91 36.81
C VAL A 5 -2.12 -48.69 36.14
N GLU A 6 -2.72 -48.07 35.12
CA GLU A 6 -2.46 -46.71 34.55
C GLU A 6 -3.02 -45.60 35.48
N PRO A 7 -2.55 -44.31 35.53
CA PRO A 7 -2.60 -43.33 34.41
C PRO A 7 -1.47 -42.25 34.47
N LEU A 8 -1.23 -41.32 33.55
CA LEU A 8 -2.10 -40.27 32.98
C LEU A 8 -1.65 -39.89 31.58
N GLY A 9 -2.61 -39.94 30.66
CA GLY A 9 -2.47 -39.41 29.32
C GLY A 9 -2.39 -37.90 29.27
N ILE A 10 -1.65 -37.41 28.28
CA ILE A 10 -2.00 -36.18 27.59
C ILE A 10 -2.39 -36.58 26.17
N LYS A 11 -3.69 -36.36 25.92
CA LYS A 11 -4.43 -36.57 24.67
C LYS A 11 -3.59 -36.27 23.44
N GLY A 12 -3.60 -37.25 22.52
CA GLY A 12 -3.09 -37.09 21.19
C GLY A 12 -3.66 -35.88 20.47
N TYR A 13 -2.77 -35.08 19.91
CA TYR A 13 -3.12 -34.28 18.75
C TYR A 13 -3.02 -35.21 17.54
N ARG A 14 -4.18 -35.66 17.07
CA ARG A 14 -4.33 -36.29 15.77
C ARG A 14 -3.73 -35.31 14.75
N SER A 15 -2.65 -35.72 14.10
CA SER A 15 -2.15 -35.10 12.89
C SER A 15 -3.23 -35.28 11.82
N HIS A 16 -4.17 -34.32 11.74
CA HIS A 16 -5.02 -34.22 10.58
C HIS A 16 -4.10 -34.00 9.38
N GLN A 17 -4.20 -34.94 8.46
CA GLN A 17 -3.65 -34.90 7.12
C GLN A 17 -3.91 -33.53 6.48
N LEU A 18 -2.88 -32.69 6.42
CA LEU A 18 -2.82 -31.60 5.45
C LEU A 18 -2.33 -32.23 4.14
N TRP A 19 -3.28 -32.70 3.33
CA TRP A 19 -2.99 -33.10 1.95
C TRP A 19 -2.87 -31.86 1.08
N GLY A 20 -1.63 -31.36 1.01
CA GLY A 20 -1.16 -30.42 0.00
C GLY A 20 0.36 -30.48 -0.05
N LEU A 21 0.96 -30.34 -1.22
CA LEU A 21 2.42 -30.13 -1.41
C LEU A 21 2.92 -28.81 -0.77
N TYR A 22 2.02 -28.08 -0.12
CA TYR A 22 2.27 -26.83 0.55
C TYR A 22 2.84 -27.08 1.94
N ASP A 23 4.07 -26.64 2.15
CA ASP A 23 4.69 -26.57 3.45
C ASP A 23 4.68 -25.11 3.92
N PRO A 24 3.97 -24.78 5.02
CA PRO A 24 3.87 -23.41 5.55
C PRO A 24 5.23 -22.78 5.88
N ARG A 25 6.29 -23.57 5.99
CA ARG A 25 7.66 -23.07 6.19
C ARG A 25 8.22 -22.34 4.97
N PHE A 26 7.63 -22.50 3.79
CA PHE A 26 7.94 -21.75 2.57
C PHE A 26 7.01 -20.56 2.36
N GLU A 27 6.07 -20.30 3.28
CA GLU A 27 5.27 -19.08 3.26
C GLU A 27 6.13 -17.90 3.70
N HIS A 28 6.45 -17.04 2.75
CA HIS A 28 7.16 -15.79 3.01
C HIS A 28 6.21 -14.62 2.76
N ASP A 29 5.83 -13.91 3.82
CA ASP A 29 5.16 -12.62 3.71
C ASP A 29 6.04 -11.64 2.92
N ALA A 30 5.56 -11.22 1.75
CA ALA A 30 6.30 -10.43 0.76
C ALA A 30 6.13 -8.90 0.94
N CYS A 31 5.86 -8.43 2.16
CA CYS A 31 5.52 -7.02 2.41
C CYS A 31 6.46 -6.39 3.44
N GLY A 32 6.98 -5.20 3.11
CA GLY A 32 7.72 -4.33 4.02
C GLY A 32 6.98 -3.01 4.20
N ILE A 33 6.65 -2.66 5.44
CA ILE A 33 6.04 -1.37 5.80
C ILE A 33 6.96 -0.60 6.74
N GLY A 34 6.87 0.73 6.70
CA GLY A 34 7.65 1.60 7.56
C GLY A 34 7.21 3.05 7.44
N PHE A 35 7.77 3.93 8.27
CA PHE A 35 7.50 5.36 8.25
C PHE A 35 8.79 6.14 8.52
N VAL A 36 8.81 7.39 8.09
CA VAL A 36 9.84 8.38 8.40
C VAL A 36 9.15 9.65 8.84
N ALA A 37 9.61 10.24 9.94
CA ALA A 37 9.06 11.49 10.47
C ALA A 37 10.17 12.37 11.03
N ASP A 38 10.03 13.68 10.88
CA ASP A 38 10.80 14.65 11.65
C ASP A 38 10.16 14.78 13.03
N ALA A 39 10.94 14.58 14.10
CA ALA A 39 10.44 14.62 15.48
C ALA A 39 9.89 16.00 15.89
N GLY A 40 10.31 17.08 15.21
CA GLY A 40 9.78 18.43 15.40
C GLY A 40 8.57 18.76 14.52
N GLY A 41 8.10 17.81 13.71
CA GLY A 41 6.95 18.01 12.82
C GLY A 41 7.22 18.89 11.60
N ARG A 42 8.49 19.13 11.24
CA ARG A 42 8.84 20.00 10.10
C ARG A 42 8.71 19.24 8.78
N ALA A 43 8.06 19.86 7.81
CA ALA A 43 8.01 19.34 6.44
C ALA A 43 9.35 19.59 5.74
N SER A 44 9.92 18.54 5.14
CA SER A 44 11.17 18.60 4.36
C SER A 44 11.17 17.59 3.23
N ARG A 45 11.82 17.92 2.10
CA ARG A 45 12.06 17.00 0.99
C ARG A 45 12.94 15.80 1.43
N GLU A 46 13.79 16.00 2.43
CA GLU A 46 14.64 14.95 3.00
C GLU A 46 13.83 13.75 3.53
N ILE A 47 12.64 13.99 4.09
CA ILE A 47 11.74 12.93 4.56
C ILE A 47 11.27 12.06 3.39
N VAL A 48 10.94 12.69 2.25
CA VAL A 48 10.52 11.97 1.04
C VAL A 48 11.67 11.15 0.48
N ASP A 49 12.86 11.73 0.39
CA ASP A 49 14.04 11.03 -0.12
C ASP A 49 14.44 9.85 0.79
N ALA A 50 14.32 10.02 2.11
CA ALA A 50 14.52 8.94 3.08
C ALA A 50 13.47 7.82 2.93
N ALA A 51 12.20 8.16 2.76
CA ALA A 51 11.13 7.19 2.53
C ALA A 51 11.32 6.40 1.22
N LEU A 52 11.71 7.07 0.13
CA LEU A 52 12.03 6.42 -1.15
C LEU A 52 13.26 5.52 -1.03
N ALA A 53 14.29 5.94 -0.31
CA ALA A 53 15.46 5.12 -0.05
C ALA A 53 15.12 3.89 0.81
N ALA A 54 14.22 4.02 1.79
CA ALA A 54 13.74 2.89 2.58
C ALA A 54 12.93 1.89 1.73
N LEU A 55 12.02 2.38 0.87
CA LEU A 55 11.27 1.54 -0.08
C LEU A 55 12.20 0.74 -0.99
N ASN A 56 13.22 1.37 -1.55
CA ASN A 56 14.18 0.67 -2.42
C ASN A 56 14.95 -0.43 -1.65
N ARG A 57 15.23 -0.23 -0.36
CA ARG A 57 15.93 -1.23 0.47
C ARG A 57 15.07 -2.47 0.76
N VAL A 58 13.74 -2.35 0.78
CA VAL A 58 12.83 -3.50 0.97
C VAL A 58 12.44 -4.20 -0.33
N ARG A 59 12.99 -3.79 -1.49
CA ARG A 59 12.72 -4.42 -2.80
C ARG A 59 12.91 -5.94 -2.80
N HIS A 60 13.90 -6.44 -2.05
CA HIS A 60 14.18 -7.88 -1.94
C HIS A 60 13.04 -8.69 -1.31
N ARG A 61 12.07 -8.03 -0.67
CA ARG A 61 10.86 -8.65 -0.14
C ARG A 61 9.69 -8.61 -1.10
N GLY A 62 9.73 -7.78 -2.14
CA GLY A 62 8.64 -7.70 -3.11
C GLY A 62 8.70 -8.85 -4.11
N ALA A 63 7.53 -9.34 -4.53
CA ALA A 63 7.48 -10.25 -5.66
C ALA A 63 7.85 -9.50 -6.95
N VAL A 64 8.53 -10.20 -7.84
CA VAL A 64 8.89 -9.72 -9.17
C VAL A 64 8.18 -10.60 -10.19
N ALA A 65 7.46 -9.98 -11.11
CA ALA A 65 6.76 -10.68 -12.18
C ALA A 65 7.75 -11.34 -13.16
N ALA A 66 7.23 -12.23 -14.00
CA ALA A 66 8.04 -12.97 -14.99
C ALA A 66 8.74 -12.07 -16.03
N ASP A 67 8.29 -10.82 -16.19
CA ASP A 67 8.92 -9.82 -17.06
C ASP A 67 10.20 -9.19 -16.46
N HIS A 68 10.55 -9.55 -15.21
CA HIS A 68 11.66 -8.99 -14.43
C HIS A 68 11.66 -7.47 -14.27
N ARG A 69 10.52 -6.82 -14.56
CA ARG A 69 10.37 -5.35 -14.53
C ARG A 69 9.25 -4.92 -13.61
N SER A 70 8.17 -5.69 -13.57
CA SER A 70 6.98 -5.41 -12.79
C SER A 70 7.09 -6.09 -11.42
N GLY A 71 6.51 -5.46 -10.40
CA GLY A 71 6.32 -6.05 -9.08
C GLY A 71 4.91 -5.76 -8.59
N ASP A 72 4.53 -6.38 -7.48
CA ASP A 72 3.14 -6.34 -6.97
C ASP A 72 2.67 -4.94 -6.55
N GLY A 73 3.61 -4.05 -6.24
CA GLY A 73 3.35 -2.64 -5.96
C GLY A 73 4.24 -2.07 -4.85
N ALA A 74 4.43 -0.75 -4.88
CA ALA A 74 5.08 0.01 -3.83
C ALA A 74 4.50 1.44 -3.80
N GLY A 75 4.48 2.08 -2.64
CA GLY A 75 3.98 3.44 -2.51
C GLY A 75 4.39 4.12 -1.22
N ILE A 76 4.32 5.44 -1.21
CA ILE A 76 4.43 6.27 0.00
C ILE A 76 3.14 7.06 0.18
N LEU A 77 2.75 7.25 1.44
CA LEU A 77 1.69 8.18 1.82
C LEU A 77 2.32 9.41 2.48
N LEU A 78 1.91 10.60 2.05
CA LEU A 78 2.43 11.88 2.53
C LEU A 78 1.27 12.84 2.84
N PRO A 79 1.45 13.80 3.77
CA PRO A 79 0.59 14.96 3.85
C PRO A 79 0.54 15.71 2.51
N ILE A 80 -0.58 16.35 2.18
CA ILE A 80 -0.71 17.11 0.93
C ILE A 80 0.31 18.26 0.91
N PRO A 81 1.25 18.30 -0.06
CA PRO A 81 2.23 19.37 -0.17
C PRO A 81 1.57 20.65 -0.68
N GLN A 82 1.03 21.45 0.25
CA GLN A 82 0.25 22.66 -0.07
C GLN A 82 1.01 23.66 -0.95
N SER A 83 2.32 23.83 -0.73
CA SER A 83 3.15 24.72 -1.56
C SER A 83 3.18 24.28 -3.03
N LEU A 84 3.44 22.99 -3.28
CA LEU A 84 3.47 22.42 -4.63
C LEU A 84 2.15 22.66 -5.38
N PHE A 85 1.01 22.38 -4.72
CA PHE A 85 -0.30 22.54 -5.35
C PHE A 85 -0.74 24.00 -5.48
N ARG A 86 -0.32 24.89 -4.57
CA ARG A 86 -0.56 26.34 -4.70
C ARG A 86 0.23 26.92 -5.86
N ASP A 87 1.49 26.54 -6.02
CA ASP A 87 2.33 26.99 -7.14
C ASP A 87 1.72 26.54 -8.48
N TRP A 88 1.22 25.30 -8.54
CA TRP A 88 0.48 24.80 -9.71
C TRP A 88 -0.81 25.61 -9.95
N ALA A 89 -1.62 25.83 -8.90
CA ALA A 89 -2.88 26.57 -8.99
C ALA A 89 -2.67 28.00 -9.50
N GLN A 90 -1.66 28.70 -8.99
CA GLN A 90 -1.32 30.06 -9.43
C GLN A 90 -0.94 30.11 -10.91
N ARG A 91 -0.14 29.14 -11.39
CA ARG A 91 0.19 29.01 -12.83
C ARG A 91 -1.04 28.75 -13.70
N ALA A 92 -2.06 28.11 -13.14
CA ALA A 92 -3.36 27.90 -13.77
C ALA A 92 -4.34 29.09 -13.61
N GLY A 93 -3.91 30.21 -12.99
CA GLY A 93 -4.75 31.38 -12.74
C GLY A 93 -5.73 31.24 -11.56
N LEU A 94 -5.52 30.25 -10.69
CA LEU A 94 -6.33 29.99 -9.51
C LEU A 94 -5.62 30.47 -8.24
N PHE A 95 -6.36 31.17 -7.36
CA PHE A 95 -5.82 31.76 -6.14
C PHE A 95 -6.61 31.30 -4.90
N PRO A 96 -6.48 30.03 -4.51
CA PRO A 96 -7.24 29.47 -3.39
C PRO A 96 -6.85 30.12 -2.06
N SER A 97 -7.84 30.59 -1.29
CA SER A 97 -7.63 31.17 0.05
C SER A 97 -7.59 30.11 1.16
N ALA A 98 -8.25 28.96 0.96
CA ALA A 98 -8.26 27.83 1.87
C ALA A 98 -7.17 26.79 1.52
N PRO A 99 -6.84 25.84 2.43
CA PRO A 99 -6.04 24.67 2.08
C PRO A 99 -6.67 23.87 0.92
N LEU A 100 -5.82 23.37 0.03
CA LEU A 100 -6.25 22.56 -1.12
C LEU A 100 -6.48 21.12 -0.70
N GLY A 101 -7.65 20.58 -1.06
CA GLY A 101 -7.91 19.15 -1.10
C GLY A 101 -7.40 18.54 -2.40
N VAL A 102 -6.84 17.33 -2.34
CA VAL A 102 -6.35 16.59 -3.51
C VAL A 102 -6.91 15.18 -3.45
N ALA A 103 -7.52 14.75 -4.55
CA ALA A 103 -7.98 13.38 -4.74
C ALA A 103 -7.17 12.75 -5.89
N MET A 104 -6.51 11.63 -5.60
CA MET A 104 -5.83 10.81 -6.60
C MET A 104 -6.75 9.65 -6.99
N ALA A 105 -6.99 9.48 -8.28
CA ALA A 105 -7.85 8.42 -8.81
C ALA A 105 -7.16 7.72 -9.99
N PHE A 106 -7.35 6.40 -10.07
CA PHE A 106 -6.99 5.61 -11.25
C PHE A 106 -8.23 5.47 -12.14
N LEU A 107 -8.12 5.94 -13.37
CA LEU A 107 -9.16 5.91 -14.39
C LEU A 107 -8.62 5.18 -15.62
N SER A 108 -9.51 4.67 -16.48
CA SER A 108 -9.10 4.04 -17.73
C SER A 108 -8.29 5.01 -18.59
N ASN A 109 -7.17 4.51 -19.11
CA ASN A 109 -6.34 5.19 -20.09
C ASN A 109 -6.61 4.67 -21.52
N GLU A 110 -7.56 3.75 -21.69
CA GLU A 110 -7.95 3.26 -23.00
C GLU A 110 -8.74 4.34 -23.75
N PRO A 111 -8.44 4.59 -25.03
CA PRO A 111 -9.24 5.48 -25.87
C PRO A 111 -10.67 4.95 -25.99
N GLY A 112 -11.66 5.79 -25.72
CA GLY A 112 -13.08 5.45 -25.88
C GLY A 112 -13.98 6.07 -24.82
N ASP A 113 -15.29 5.92 -25.02
CA ASP A 113 -16.33 6.56 -24.22
C ASP A 113 -16.23 6.23 -22.72
N ASP A 114 -15.70 5.06 -22.39
CA ASP A 114 -15.61 4.57 -21.02
C ASP A 114 -14.66 5.42 -20.16
N GLY A 115 -13.50 5.82 -20.69
CA GLY A 115 -12.53 6.66 -19.98
C GLY A 115 -13.06 8.08 -19.76
N ASP A 116 -13.70 8.67 -20.78
CA ASP A 116 -14.30 10.00 -20.67
C ASP A 116 -15.47 10.02 -19.69
N ARG A 117 -16.32 8.98 -19.72
CA ARG A 117 -17.41 8.80 -18.75
C ARG A 117 -16.89 8.70 -17.33
N GLN A 118 -15.84 7.92 -17.08
CA GLN A 118 -15.21 7.82 -15.75
C GLN A 118 -14.68 9.18 -15.27
N ARG A 119 -14.03 9.97 -16.14
CA ARG A 119 -13.55 11.31 -15.80
C ARG A 119 -14.71 12.27 -15.48
N GLN A 120 -15.81 12.21 -16.23
CA GLN A 120 -16.99 13.03 -15.98
C GLN A 120 -17.64 12.67 -14.64
N GLN A 121 -17.83 11.37 -14.36
CA GLN A 121 -18.38 10.90 -13.09
C GLN A 121 -17.51 11.33 -11.90
N PHE A 122 -16.19 11.20 -12.00
CA PHE A 122 -15.28 11.63 -10.94
C PHE A 122 -15.38 13.14 -10.68
N ARG A 123 -15.47 13.97 -11.74
CA ARG A 123 -15.69 15.42 -11.58
C ARG A 123 -17.02 15.74 -10.92
N GLN A 124 -18.10 15.03 -11.25
CA GLN A 124 -19.41 15.21 -10.61
C GLN A 124 -19.35 14.88 -9.12
N LEU A 125 -18.70 13.78 -8.76
CA LEU A 125 -18.50 13.39 -7.36
C LEU A 125 -17.76 14.46 -6.57
N LEU A 126 -16.69 15.04 -7.14
CA LEU A 126 -15.92 16.10 -6.48
C LEU A 126 -16.64 17.46 -6.48
N GLY A 127 -17.42 17.77 -7.52
CA GLY A 127 -18.19 19.01 -7.62
C GLY A 127 -19.29 19.14 -6.57
N GLY A 128 -19.74 18.03 -5.98
CA GLY A 128 -20.69 18.02 -4.86
C GLY A 128 -20.07 18.24 -3.47
N VAL A 129 -18.74 18.39 -3.36
CA VAL A 129 -18.00 18.47 -2.07
C VAL A 129 -17.52 19.91 -1.77
N SER A 130 -18.12 20.92 -2.40
CA SER A 130 -17.78 22.34 -2.16
C SER A 130 -18.44 22.92 -0.91
#